data_AF-A0A7V3A0G0-F1
#
_entry.id   AF-A0A7V3A0G0-F1
#
_cell.length_a   1.000
_cell.length_b   1.000
_cell.length_c   1.000
_cell.angle_alpha   90.00
_cell.angle_beta   90.00
_cell.angle_gamma   90.00
#
_symmetry.space_group_name_H-M   'P 1'
#
loop_
_entity.id
_entity.type
_entity.pdbx_description
1 polymer ?
#
loop_
_entity_poly.entity_id
_entity_poly.type
_entity_poly.pdbx_seq_one_letter_code
_entity_poly.pdbx_strand_id
1 'polypeptide(L)' 'MPAYIYPSGSNVLTYNYPAWRNLVDQDPLFLNPASGDFHLQTSSPARNTGTDLSAEIPPYDRDGKSRTTPWSIGAYEKD' A
#
# COMPACT_ATOMS: atom_id res chain seq x y z
N MET A 1 -29.85 9.14 -19.93
CA MET A 1 -28.45 8.91 -19.51
C MET A 1 -27.87 7.82 -20.40
N PRO A 2 -26.78 8.03 -21.16
CA PRO A 2 -26.24 6.97 -22.00
C PRO A 2 -25.44 6.00 -21.11
N ALA A 3 -25.64 4.71 -21.34
CA ALA A 3 -24.91 3.65 -20.67
C ALA A 3 -23.46 3.61 -21.18
N TYR A 4 -22.48 3.76 -20.30
CA TYR A 4 -21.08 3.60 -20.65
C TYR A 4 -20.71 2.11 -20.52
N ILE A 5 -20.41 1.48 -21.65
CA ILE A 5 -19.90 0.11 -21.69
C ILE A 5 -18.38 0.20 -21.49
N TYR A 6 -17.88 -0.32 -20.38
CA TYR A 6 -16.44 -0.47 -20.19
C TYR A 6 -16.00 -1.78 -20.87
N PRO A 7 -15.09 -1.74 -21.86
CA PRO A 7 -14.54 -2.97 -22.41
C PRO A 7 -13.73 -3.66 -21.30
N SER A 8 -13.97 -4.96 -21.14
CA SER A 8 -13.28 -5.81 -20.17
C SER A 8 -11.77 -5.77 -20.47
N GLY A 9 -11.03 -5.00 -19.68
CA GLY A 9 -9.57 -4.90 -19.78
C GLY A 9 -8.97 -3.52 -19.54
N SER A 10 -9.76 -2.45 -19.51
CA SER A 10 -9.23 -1.10 -19.23
C SER A 10 -9.65 -0.65 -17.84
N ASN A 11 -8.78 -0.81 -16.84
CA ASN A 11 -8.88 -0.11 -15.55
C ASN A 11 -8.65 1.38 -15.79
N VAL A 12 -9.69 2.06 -16.24
CA VAL A 12 -9.70 3.51 -16.33
C VAL A 12 -9.81 4.03 -14.90
N LEU A 13 -8.66 4.17 -14.24
CA LEU A 13 -8.50 4.87 -12.95
C LEU A 13 -8.70 6.38 -13.17
N THR A 14 -9.88 6.79 -13.60
CA THR A 14 -10.29 8.21 -13.60
C THR A 14 -11.04 8.50 -12.32
N TYR A 15 -10.32 8.45 -11.20
CA TYR A 15 -10.59 9.34 -10.08
C TYR A 15 -9.25 10.01 -9.76
N ASN A 16 -9.23 11.34 -9.70
CA ASN A 16 -8.06 12.16 -9.40
C ASN A 16 -7.53 11.97 -7.95
N TYR A 17 -7.40 10.73 -7.48
CA TYR A 17 -6.50 10.40 -6.39
C TYR A 17 -5.11 10.19 -7.01
N PRO A 18 -4.04 10.79 -6.46
CA PRO A 18 -2.70 10.55 -6.97
C PRO A 18 -2.43 9.05 -6.93
N ALA A 19 -2.32 8.43 -8.10
CA ALA A 19 -1.95 7.02 -8.26
C ALA A 19 -0.61 6.67 -7.57
N TRP A 20 0.15 7.69 -7.17
CA TRP A 20 1.41 7.64 -6.43
C TRP A 20 1.35 7.05 -5.02
N ARG A 21 0.16 6.79 -4.46
CA ARG A 21 -0.02 6.26 -3.09
C ARG A 21 -0.75 4.92 -3.04
N ASN A 22 -0.93 4.28 -4.19
CA ASN A 22 -1.50 2.95 -4.27
C ASN A 22 -0.51 1.98 -4.92
N LEU A 23 -0.74 0.69 -4.69
CA LEU A 23 0.16 -0.37 -5.13
C LEU A 23 -0.42 -1.15 -6.32
N VAL A 24 -1.28 -0.51 -7.13
CA VAL A 24 -1.97 -1.17 -8.24
C VAL A 24 -0.95 -1.65 -9.26
N ASP A 25 -1.03 -2.94 -9.62
CA ASP A 25 -0.12 -3.62 -10.53
C ASP A 25 1.37 -3.52 -10.13
N GLN A 26 1.66 -3.33 -8.84
CA GLN A 26 3.01 -3.31 -8.29
C GLN A 26 3.20 -4.43 -7.26
N ASP A 27 4.35 -5.11 -7.32
CA ASP A 27 4.74 -6.08 -6.30
C ASP A 27 5.17 -5.33 -5.02
N PRO A 28 4.60 -5.63 -3.83
CA PRO A 28 5.07 -5.08 -2.56
C PRO A 28 6.52 -5.43 -2.20
N LEU A 29 7.13 -6.44 -2.82
CA LEU A 29 8.48 -6.93 -2.50
C LEU A 29 8.65 -7.30 -1.01
N PHE A 30 7.89 -8.31 -0.56
CA PHE A 30 8.07 -8.89 0.78
C PHE A 30 9.41 -9.64 0.90
N LEU A 31 9.96 -9.73 2.12
CA LEU A 31 11.24 -10.45 2.37
C LEU A 31 11.12 -11.96 2.15
N ASN A 32 10.15 -12.63 2.78
CA ASN A 32 9.94 -14.07 2.60
C ASN A 32 8.48 -14.46 2.88
N PRO A 33 7.55 -14.13 1.96
CA PRO A 33 6.12 -14.37 2.17
C PRO A 33 5.78 -15.86 2.27
N ALA A 34 6.58 -16.75 1.66
CA ALA A 34 6.41 -18.21 1.76
C ALA A 34 6.62 -18.73 3.18
N SER A 35 7.43 -18.03 3.99
CA SER A 35 7.66 -18.33 5.40
C SER A 35 6.80 -17.49 6.35
N GLY A 36 5.97 -16.58 5.83
CA GLY A 36 5.16 -15.65 6.62
C GLY A 36 5.84 -14.35 7.02
N ASP A 37 7.03 -14.06 6.47
CA ASP A 37 7.71 -12.78 6.66
C ASP A 37 7.27 -11.78 5.59
N PHE A 38 6.35 -10.89 5.99
CA PHE A 38 5.78 -9.84 5.15
C PHE A 38 6.38 -8.46 5.43
N HIS A 39 7.57 -8.39 6.01
CA HIS A 39 8.35 -7.16 6.02
C HIS A 39 8.71 -6.76 4.59
N LEU A 40 8.76 -5.46 4.33
CA LEU A 40 9.08 -4.91 3.02
C LEU A 40 10.59 -4.89 2.79
N GLN A 41 11.04 -5.31 1.61
CA GLN A 41 12.40 -5.04 1.15
C GLN A 41 12.67 -3.52 1.08
N THR A 42 13.95 -3.13 1.10
CA THR A 42 14.36 -1.72 1.04
C THR A 42 13.95 -1.03 -0.27
N SER A 43 13.85 -1.77 -1.37
CA SER A 43 13.42 -1.31 -2.69
C SER A 43 11.91 -1.34 -2.92
N SER A 44 11.12 -1.71 -1.91
CA SER A 44 9.67 -1.86 -2.04
C SER A 44 8.97 -0.56 -2.44
N PRO A 45 8.04 -0.58 -3.43
CA PRO A 45 7.19 0.57 -3.73
C PRO A 45 6.15 0.87 -2.63
N ALA A 46 5.91 -0.08 -1.72
CA ALA A 46 5.00 0.09 -0.58
C ALA A 46 5.67 0.80 0.62
N ARG A 47 7.00 0.95 0.61
CA ARG A 47 7.76 1.59 1.70
C ARG A 47 7.57 3.10 1.61
N ASN A 48 7.18 3.74 2.72
CA ASN A 48 7.02 5.21 2.81
C ASN A 48 6.03 5.86 1.83
N THR A 49 5.01 5.14 1.36
CA THR A 49 4.02 5.67 0.39
C THR A 49 2.58 5.67 0.93
N GLY A 50 2.38 5.09 2.11
CA GLY A 50 1.11 4.91 2.78
C GLY A 50 0.50 6.19 3.34
N THR A 51 -0.79 6.07 3.70
CA THR A 51 -1.56 7.12 4.35
C THR A 51 -1.36 7.08 5.86
N ASP A 52 -1.22 8.25 6.46
CA ASP A 52 -1.23 8.40 7.91
C ASP A 52 -2.66 8.16 8.40
N LEU A 53 -2.86 7.08 9.15
CA LEU A 53 -4.13 6.69 9.74
C LEU A 53 -4.07 6.77 11.28
N SER A 54 -3.16 7.59 11.84
CA SER A 54 -2.98 7.73 13.29
C SER A 54 -4.25 8.15 14.05
N ALA A 55 -5.21 8.76 13.37
CA ALA A 55 -6.52 9.12 13.94
C ALA A 55 -7.50 7.94 14.01
N GLU A 56 -7.26 6.86 13.25
CA GLU A 56 -8.21 5.77 13.04
C GLU A 56 -7.72 4.44 13.64
N ILE A 57 -6.40 4.25 13.74
CA ILE A 57 -5.80 2.98 14.16
C ILE A 57 -4.67 3.19 15.19
N PRO A 58 -4.31 2.14 15.96
CA PRO A 58 -3.18 2.20 16.88
C PRO A 58 -1.87 2.64 16.19
N PRO A 59 -0.98 3.36 16.90
CA PRO A 59 0.21 3.93 16.31
C PRO A 59 1.35 2.91 16.09
N TYR A 60 1.12 1.63 16.37
CA TYR A 60 2.12 0.58 16.27
C TYR A 60 1.79 -0.41 15.16
N ASP A 61 2.82 -0.95 14.53
CA ASP A 61 2.72 -2.03 13.58
C ASP A 61 2.59 -3.40 14.28
N ARG A 62 2.66 -4.48 13.49
CA ARG A 62 2.55 -5.85 14.00
C ARG A 62 3.71 -6.30 14.89
N ASP A 63 4.88 -5.68 14.76
CA ASP A 63 6.06 -5.94 15.59
C ASP A 63 6.16 -4.99 16.79
N GLY A 64 5.18 -4.11 16.96
CA GLY A 64 5.16 -3.11 18.03
C GLY A 64 6.00 -1.87 17.73
N LYS A 65 6.49 -1.68 16.50
CA LYS A 65 7.21 -0.48 16.08
C LYS A 65 6.25 0.66 15.82
N SER A 66 6.63 1.87 16.23
CA SER A 66 5.84 3.07 15.92
C SER A 66 5.77 3.28 14.41
N ARG A 67 4.56 3.56 13.90
CA ARG A 67 4.35 3.97 12.51
C ARG A 67 4.85 5.40 12.29
N THR A 68 5.49 5.65 11.16
CA THR A 68 6.14 6.95 10.86
C THR A 68 5.64 7.53 9.55
N THR A 69 5.37 8.83 9.48
CA THR A 69 4.85 9.49 8.27
C THR A 69 5.98 9.83 7.29
N PRO A 70 5.86 9.49 5.99
CA PRO A 70 4.78 8.70 5.38
C PRO A 70 4.88 7.20 5.73
N TRP A 71 3.74 6.59 6.02
CA TRP A 71 3.66 5.21 6.51
C TRP A 71 4.08 4.22 5.42
N SER A 72 4.49 3.03 5.83
CA SER A 72 4.60 1.90 4.90
C SER A 72 3.22 1.23 4.71
N ILE A 73 2.88 0.86 3.48
CA ILE A 73 1.64 0.12 3.19
C ILE A 73 1.81 -1.32 3.68
N GLY A 74 0.93 -1.75 4.58
CA GLY A 74 0.92 -3.11 5.11
C GLY A 74 0.90 -3.18 6.65
N ALA A 75 1.02 -4.40 7.17
CA ALA A 75 0.96 -4.68 8.59
C ALA A 75 2.23 -4.30 9.36
N TYR A 76 3.36 -4.24 8.66
CA TYR A 76 4.69 -3.95 9.21
C TYR A 76 5.15 -2.58 8.75
N GLU A 77 5.73 -1.80 9.66
CA GLU A 77 6.47 -0.61 9.33
C GLU A 77 7.83 -1.01 8.76
N LYS A 78 8.46 -0.11 8.01
CA LYS A 78 9.81 -0.36 7.54
C LYS A 78 10.76 -0.58 8.73
N ASP A 79 11.70 -1.50 8.55
CA ASP A 79 12.94 -1.50 9.33
C ASP A 79 13.76 -0.24 9.04
#